data_AF-A0A966XIF4-F1
#
_entry.id   AF-A0A966XIF4-F1
#
_cell.length_a   1.000
_cell.length_b   1.000
_cell.length_c   1.000
_cell.angle_alpha   90.00
_cell.angle_beta   90.00
_cell.angle_gamma   90.00
#
_symmetry.space_group_name_H-M   'P 1'
#
loop_
_entity.id
_entity.type
_entity.pdbx_description
1 polymer ?
#
loop_
_entity_poly.entity_id
_entity_poly.type
_entity_poly.pdbx_seq_one_letter_code
_entity_poly.pdbx_strand_id
1 'polypeptide(L)' 'KTAAAEHDHVHVLDWASVMKLKGITGKDRVHLSDTGRAVLAQTVARALDYAPYREPSCLDPKFRDDTGINAATTTTNP' A
#
# COMPACT_ATOMS: atom_id res chain seq x y z
N LYS A 1 -12.08 -5.55 9.52
CA LYS A 1 -12.27 -7.00 9.79
C LYS A 1 -13.43 -7.57 8.96
N THR A 2 -14.59 -6.89 8.89
CA THR A 2 -15.74 -7.29 8.07
C THR A 2 -15.41 -7.54 6.59
N ALA A 3 -14.73 -6.61 5.92
CA ALA A 3 -14.35 -6.78 4.51
C ALA A 3 -13.49 -8.04 4.22
N ALA A 4 -12.68 -8.49 5.18
CA ALA A 4 -11.90 -9.72 5.03
C ALA A 4 -12.69 -11.00 5.31
N ALA A 5 -13.80 -10.88 6.05
CA ALA A 5 -14.72 -12.00 6.25
C ALA A 5 -15.63 -12.20 5.03
N GLU A 6 -15.87 -11.15 4.25
CA GLU A 6 -16.71 -11.16 3.04
C GLU A 6 -15.93 -11.52 1.76
N HIS A 7 -14.59 -11.48 1.81
CA HIS A 7 -13.74 -11.66 0.64
C HIS A 7 -12.53 -12.55 0.94
N ASP A 8 -12.50 -13.74 0.32
CA ASP A 8 -11.45 -14.75 0.54
C ASP A 8 -10.04 -14.28 0.12
N HIS A 9 -9.96 -13.28 -0.76
CA HIS A 9 -8.70 -12.69 -1.23
C HIS A 9 -8.24 -11.49 -0.39
N VAL A 10 -8.95 -11.17 0.70
CA VAL A 10 -8.59 -10.09 1.61
C VAL A 10 -8.15 -10.68 2.93
N HIS A 11 -6.89 -10.43 3.32
CA HIS A 11 -6.33 -10.90 4.58
C HIS A 11 -6.12 -9.75 5.56
N VAL A 12 -6.48 -9.95 6.83
CA VAL A 12 -6.27 -8.95 7.88
C VAL A 12 -4.92 -9.17 8.55
N LEU A 13 -4.05 -8.17 8.42
CA LEU A 13 -2.94 -8.00 9.35
C LEU A 13 -3.42 -7.23 10.59
N ASP A 14 -3.55 -7.91 11.74
CA ASP A 14 -4.00 -7.29 13.00
C ASP A 14 -2.88 -6.46 13.64
N TRP A 15 -2.62 -5.28 13.07
CA TRP A 15 -1.57 -4.37 13.54
C TRP A 15 -1.81 -3.86 14.96
N ALA A 16 -3.07 -3.75 15.39
CA ALA A 16 -3.40 -3.30 16.74
C ALA A 16 -2.87 -4.26 17.83
N SER A 17 -2.78 -5.55 17.53
CA SER A 17 -2.14 -6.52 18.42
C SER A 17 -0.62 -6.32 18.51
N VAL A 18 0.04 -6.03 17.37
CA VAL A 18 1.49 -5.83 17.27
C VAL A 18 1.92 -4.56 17.98
N MET A 19 1.15 -3.48 17.88
CA MET A 19 1.45 -2.20 18.54
C MET A 19 1.49 -2.29 20.08
N LYS A 20 0.95 -3.36 20.69
CA LYS A 20 1.05 -3.59 22.14
C LYS A 20 2.46 -4.02 22.57
N LEU A 21 3.30 -4.47 21.65
CA LEU A 21 4.67 -4.86 21.94
C LEU A 21 5.53 -3.63 22.23
N LYS A 22 6.40 -3.74 23.23
CA LYS A 22 7.29 -2.66 23.64
C LYS A 22 8.27 -2.32 22.50
N GLY A 23 8.39 -1.02 22.21
CA GLY A 23 9.36 -0.52 21.23
C GLY A 23 8.89 -0.53 19.79
N ILE A 24 7.63 -0.90 19.50
CA ILE A 24 7.06 -0.81 18.14
C ILE A 24 6.73 0.63 17.75
N THR A 25 6.16 1.41 18.66
CA THR A 25 5.82 2.81 18.43
C THR A 25 6.82 3.75 19.10
N GLY A 26 6.91 4.96 18.57
CA GLY A 26 7.60 6.09 19.19
C GLY A 26 6.83 6.67 20.38
N LYS A 27 7.26 7.86 20.83
CA LYS A 27 6.74 8.52 22.04
C LYS A 27 5.25 8.84 21.97
N ASP A 28 4.73 9.16 20.79
CA ASP A 28 3.32 9.50 20.56
C ASP A 28 2.40 8.27 20.45
N ARG A 29 2.98 7.06 20.48
CA ARG A 29 2.24 5.78 20.38
C ARG A 29 1.46 5.59 19.08
N VAL A 30 1.72 6.42 18.07
CA VAL A 30 1.08 6.34 16.75
C VAL A 30 2.15 6.07 15.68
N HIS A 31 3.22 6.86 15.67
CA HIS A 31 4.29 6.68 14.70
C HIS A 31 5.18 5.51 15.08
N LEU A 32 5.63 4.77 14.06
CA LEU A 32 6.49 3.61 14.27
C LEU A 32 7.91 4.05 14.62
N SER A 33 8.50 3.35 15.58
CA SER A 33 9.95 3.39 15.80
C SER A 33 10.68 2.76 14.61
N ASP A 34 12.01 2.84 14.60
CA ASP A 34 12.84 2.17 13.60
C ASP A 34 12.60 0.65 13.60
N THR A 35 12.49 0.05 14.79
CA THR A 35 12.11 -1.34 14.97
C THR A 35 10.70 -1.62 14.45
N GLY A 36 9.73 -0.75 14.75
CA GLY A 36 8.35 -0.90 14.29
C GLY A 36 8.24 -0.88 12.76
N ARG A 37 9.01 -0.03 12.07
CA ARG A 37 9.05 0.01 10.61
C ARG A 37 9.60 -1.29 10.02
N ALA A 38 10.66 -1.85 10.60
CA ALA A 38 11.21 -3.13 10.18
C ALA A 38 10.21 -4.28 10.40
N VAL A 39 9.54 -4.32 11.55
CA VAL A 39 8.50 -5.32 11.84
C VAL A 39 7.34 -5.22 10.86
N LEU A 40 6.85 -4.01 10.57
CA LEU A 40 5.77 -3.82 9.60
C LEU A 40 6.17 -4.35 8.22
N ALA A 41 7.34 -3.92 7.72
CA ALA A 41 7.84 -4.33 6.41
C ALA A 41 7.98 -5.85 6.30
N GLN A 42 8.57 -6.50 7.32
CA GLN A 42 8.75 -7.94 7.33
C GLN A 42 7.42 -8.70 7.42
N THR A 43 6.45 -8.17 8.17
CA THR A 43 5.14 -8.83 8.30
C THR A 43 4.33 -8.74 7.01
N VAL A 44 4.37 -7.58 6.33
CA VAL A 44 3.77 -7.41 5.00
C VAL A 44 4.44 -8.34 3.99
N ALA A 45 5.78 -8.40 3.96
CA ALA A 45 6.51 -9.30 3.06
C ALA A 45 6.13 -10.77 3.27
N ARG A 46 5.96 -11.21 4.52
CA ARG A 46 5.50 -12.58 4.83
C ARG A 46 4.05 -12.82 4.42
N ALA A 47 3.19 -11.82 4.54
CA ALA A 47 1.78 -11.94 4.16
C ALA A 47 1.59 -12.02 2.64
N LEU A 48 2.45 -11.33 1.87
CA LEU A 48 2.44 -11.37 0.42
C LEU A 48 3.11 -12.63 -0.15
N ASP A 49 4.07 -13.20 0.59
CA ASP A 49 4.93 -14.31 0.18
C ASP A 49 5.56 -14.06 -1.21
N TYR A 50 6.13 -15.09 -1.83
CA TYR A 50 6.59 -15.00 -3.21
C TYR A 50 5.42 -14.77 -4.16
N ALA A 51 5.55 -13.76 -5.03
CA ALA A 51 4.62 -13.60 -6.13
C ALA A 51 4.58 -14.90 -6.96
N PRO A 52 3.38 -15.41 -7.30
CA PRO A 52 3.23 -16.68 -8.02
C PRO A 52 3.86 -16.65 -9.42
N TYR A 53 4.08 -15.45 -9.99
CA TYR A 53 4.75 -15.24 -11.27
C TYR A 53 6.03 -14.42 -11.06
N ARG A 54 7.17 -14.98 -11.49
CA ARG A 54 8.49 -14.35 -11.37
C ARG A 54 8.89 -13.47 -12.55
N GLU A 55 8.12 -13.51 -13.64
CA GLU A 55 8.34 -12.69 -14.82
C GLU A 55 7.48 -11.41 -14.70
N PRO A 56 8.03 -10.29 -14.20
CA PRO A 56 7.31 -9.03 -14.21
C PRO A 56 7.22 -8.55 -15.67
N SER A 57 6.02 -8.52 -16.24
CA SER A 57 5.78 -7.62 -17.36
C SER A 57 5.56 -6.22 -16.79
N CYS A 58 6.40 -5.25 -17.17
CA CYS A 58 6.09 -3.85 -16.89
C CYS A 58 4.67 -3.56 -17.41
N LEU A 59 3.81 -2.98 -16.57
CA LEU A 59 2.54 -2.44 -17.04
C LEU A 59 2.85 -1.34 -18.05
N ASP A 60 2.11 -1.31 -19.16
CA ASP A 60 2.21 -0.23 -20.13
C ASP A 60 1.82 1.10 -19.44
N PRO A 61 2.75 2.06 -19.31
CA PRO A 61 2.47 3.29 -18.58
C PRO A 61 1.42 4.12 -19.31
N LYS A 62 0.17 4.02 -18.86
CA LYS A 62 -0.93 4.88 -19.30
C LYS A 62 -1.00 6.12 -18.43
N PHE A 63 -0.15 7.09 -18.71
CA PHE A 63 -0.29 8.42 -18.14
C PHE A 63 -1.37 9.17 -18.91
N ARG A 64 -2.43 9.59 -18.22
CA ARG A 64 -3.38 10.58 -18.74
C ARG A 64 -2.94 11.93 -18.20
N ASP A 65 -2.49 12.80 -19.10
CA ASP A 65 -2.20 14.19 -18.77
C ASP A 65 -3.50 14.87 -18.31
N ASP A 66 -3.54 15.25 -17.03
CA ASP A 66 -4.65 15.93 -16.37
C ASP A 66 -4.37 17.41 -16.13
N THR A 67 -3.27 17.95 -16.68
CA THR A 67 -2.90 19.37 -16.57
C THR A 67 -3.88 20.32 -17.26
N GLY A 68 -4.82 19.78 -18.06
CA GLY A 68 -5.81 20.52 -18.84
C GLY A 68 -7.12 20.91 -18.14
N ILE A 69 -7.30 20.68 -16.82
CA ILE A 69 -8.58 20.98 -16.13
C ILE A 69 -9.02 22.46 -16.24
N ASN A 70 -8.09 23.38 -16.49
CA ASN A 70 -8.39 24.81 -16.73
C ASN A 70 -8.24 25.25 -18.19
N ALA A 71 -7.92 24.34 -19.12
CA ALA A 71 -7.62 24.66 -20.51
C ALA A 71 -8.77 24.30 -21.47
N ALA A 72 -10.01 24.58 -21.07
CA ALA A 72 -11.12 24.70 -22.02
C ALA A 72 -10.93 25.97 -22.86
N THR A 73 -9.89 26.00 -23.68
CA THR A 73 -9.73 26.95 -24.77
C THR A 73 -9.26 26.17 -25.98
N THR A 74 -10.20 26.00 -26.90
CA THR A 74 -10.06 25.46 -28.26
C THR A 74 -8.65 25.54 -28.82
N THR A 75 -8.07 24.38 -29.12
CA THR A 75 -7.15 24.24 -30.25
C THR A 75 -7.54 23.01 -31.05
N THR A 76 -8.27 23.24 -32.14
CA THR A 76 -8.25 22.38 -33.31
C THR A 76 -6.83 22.28 -33.86
N ASN A 77 -6.43 21.10 -34.35
CA ASN A 77 -5.64 20.91 -35.58
C ASN A 77 -5.24 19.43 -35.70
N PRO A 78 -4.74 18.98 -36.86
CA PRO A 78 -5.29 19.00 -38.22
C PRO A 78 -5.48 17.56 -38.77
#